data_AF-A0A1H1PMF7-F1
#
_entry.id   AF-A0A1H1PMF7-F1
#
_cell.length_a   1.000
_cell.length_b   1.000
_cell.length_c   1.000
_cell.angle_alpha   90.00
_cell.angle_beta   90.00
_cell.angle_gamma   90.00
#
_symmetry.space_group_name_H-M   'P 1'
#
loop_
_entity.id
_entity.type
_entity.pdbx_description
1 polymer ?
#
loop_
_entity_poly.entity_id
_entity_poly.type
_entity_poly.pdbx_seq_one_letter_code
_entity_poly.pdbx_strand_id
1 'polypeptide(L)'
;MPILCLNLKKLALTTTQDSHFEKILASYLNEGIQLSPFQLDMKNRIKTSFSLLLNWHSREQAAKVLQEQFDISQATAYRDIGNALKIYGDLNKASKEGMRYIILEYNQKLLQLATKEKNLAEMGKALDRMIKLAELDKEENLVNLEKLANMDITITIGKKAEKAIVESNSKGVVDLNDMEAEDISYETIEEEDPDGN
;
A
#
# COMPACT_ATOMS: atom_id res chain seq x y z
N MET A 1 26.20 -16.66 -25.50
CA MET A 1 25.74 -15.30 -25.83
C MET A 1 24.75 -14.78 -24.78
N PRO A 2 25.19 -14.01 -23.78
CA PRO A 2 24.26 -13.18 -22.99
C PRO A 2 24.68 -11.70 -22.84
N ILE A 3 25.63 -11.21 -23.66
CA ILE A 3 26.24 -9.88 -23.46
C ILE A 3 25.41 -8.72 -24.08
N LEU A 4 24.50 -9.01 -25.01
CA LEU A 4 23.73 -7.97 -25.72
C LEU A 4 22.55 -7.39 -24.93
N CYS A 5 21.93 -8.14 -24.00
CA CYS A 5 20.76 -7.62 -23.25
C CYS A 5 21.11 -6.64 -22.13
N LEU A 6 22.31 -6.71 -21.52
CA LEU A 6 22.70 -5.75 -20.46
C LEU A 6 23.02 -4.35 -21.03
N ASN A 7 23.54 -4.28 -22.25
CA ASN A 7 23.97 -3.01 -22.82
C ASN A 7 22.81 -2.16 -23.36
N LEU A 8 21.69 -2.76 -23.79
CA LEU A 8 20.51 -2.01 -24.20
C LEU A 8 19.86 -1.23 -23.05
N LYS A 9 19.85 -1.78 -21.82
CA LYS A 9 19.37 -1.05 -20.63
C LYS A 9 20.29 0.12 -20.26
N LYS A 10 21.61 -0.03 -20.46
CA LYS A 10 22.59 1.04 -20.21
C LYS A 10 22.47 2.19 -21.21
N LEU A 11 22.08 1.90 -22.45
CA LEU A 11 21.92 2.88 -23.53
C LEU A 11 20.55 3.58 -23.52
N ALA A 12 19.50 2.92 -23.00
CA ALA A 12 18.14 3.48 -22.98
C ALA A 12 17.91 4.62 -21.97
N LEU A 13 18.82 4.81 -21.00
CA LEU A 13 18.76 5.93 -20.04
C LEU A 13 19.31 7.26 -20.63
N THR A 14 19.83 7.26 -21.86
CA THR A 14 20.53 8.42 -22.44
C THR A 14 19.83 9.07 -23.64
N THR A 15 18.62 8.63 -24.01
CA THR A 15 18.03 9.01 -25.32
C THR A 15 16.55 9.37 -25.27
N THR A 16 16.06 10.03 -24.21
CA THR A 16 14.72 10.65 -24.27
C THR A 16 14.69 11.94 -23.46
N GLN A 17 14.99 13.07 -24.11
CA GLN A 17 14.88 14.45 -23.58
C GLN A 17 15.21 14.58 -22.07
N ASP A 18 16.47 14.31 -21.72
CA ASP A 18 16.91 14.13 -20.34
C ASP A 18 16.42 15.23 -19.37
N SER A 19 15.47 14.87 -18.52
CA SER A 19 15.13 15.71 -17.36
C SER A 19 16.35 15.81 -16.44
N HIS A 20 16.56 16.97 -15.79
CA HIS A 20 17.63 17.11 -14.79
C HIS A 20 17.58 16.02 -13.71
N PHE A 21 16.38 15.55 -13.39
CA PHE A 21 16.16 14.43 -12.47
C PHE A 21 16.74 13.10 -12.98
N GLU A 22 16.59 12.79 -14.27
CA GLU A 22 17.08 11.54 -14.86
C GLU A 22 18.60 11.49 -14.89
N LYS A 23 19.27 12.62 -15.15
CA LYS A 23 20.73 12.74 -15.04
C LYS A 23 21.20 12.51 -13.61
N ILE A 24 20.49 13.06 -12.63
CA ILE A 24 20.78 12.85 -11.21
C ILE A 24 20.58 11.36 -10.87
N LEU A 25 19.49 10.73 -11.29
CA LEU A 25 19.24 9.31 -11.08
C LEU A 25 20.33 8.44 -11.72
N ALA A 26 20.70 8.72 -12.97
CA ALA A 26 21.76 8.03 -13.68
C ALA A 26 23.13 8.16 -12.98
N SER A 27 23.39 9.28 -12.31
CA SER A 27 24.61 9.49 -11.51
C SER A 27 24.75 8.57 -10.30
N TYR A 28 23.65 7.98 -9.80
CA TYR A 28 23.70 6.96 -8.74
C TYR A 28 24.01 5.56 -9.30
N LEU A 29 23.75 5.33 -10.59
CA LEU A 29 23.95 4.04 -11.24
C LEU A 29 25.33 3.94 -11.92
N ASN A 30 25.85 5.05 -12.44
CA ASN A 30 27.13 5.10 -13.14
C ASN A 30 27.99 6.28 -12.64
N GLU A 31 29.22 5.99 -12.23
CA GLU A 31 30.17 6.99 -11.69
C GLU A 31 30.77 7.92 -12.76
N GLY A 32 30.63 7.60 -14.05
CA GLY A 32 31.23 8.35 -15.16
C GLY A 32 30.45 9.58 -15.64
N ILE A 33 29.29 9.88 -15.06
CA ILE A 33 28.42 10.99 -15.51
C ILE A 33 28.77 12.25 -14.73
N GLN A 34 29.32 13.26 -15.42
CA GLN A 34 29.58 14.57 -14.83
C GLN A 34 28.30 15.39 -14.76
N LEU A 35 27.97 15.85 -13.55
CA LEU A 35 26.82 16.71 -13.30
C LEU A 35 27.23 18.19 -13.41
N SER A 36 26.37 18.98 -14.04
CA SER A 36 26.50 20.45 -14.02
C SER A 36 26.40 20.98 -12.57
N PRO A 37 27.03 22.13 -12.23
CA PRO A 37 26.93 22.72 -10.88
C PRO A 37 25.49 22.85 -10.38
N PHE A 38 24.55 23.21 -11.26
CA PHE A 38 23.13 23.29 -10.93
C PHE A 38 22.51 21.94 -10.56
N GLN A 39 22.88 20.88 -11.28
CA GLN A 39 22.40 19.52 -11.00
C GLN A 39 23.01 18.96 -9.71
N LEU A 40 24.23 19.38 -9.39
CA LEU A 40 24.92 19.00 -8.17
C LEU A 40 24.25 19.66 -6.95
N ASP A 41 23.87 20.94 -7.05
CA ASP A 41 23.04 21.60 -6.05
C ASP A 41 21.69 20.89 -5.86
N MET A 42 20.97 20.63 -6.96
CA MET A 42 19.71 19.88 -6.90
C MET A 42 19.87 18.49 -6.27
N LYS A 43 20.94 17.76 -6.59
CA LYS A 43 21.27 16.48 -5.96
C LYS A 43 21.49 16.62 -4.45
N ASN A 44 22.18 17.68 -4.02
CA ASN A 44 22.37 17.98 -2.60
C ASN A 44 21.05 18.29 -1.90
N ARG A 45 20.17 19.10 -2.49
CA ARG A 45 18.83 19.39 -1.93
C ARG A 45 18.01 18.12 -1.79
N ILE A 46 17.99 17.26 -2.80
CA ILE A 46 17.28 15.97 -2.78
C ILE A 46 17.85 15.05 -1.68
N LYS A 47 19.18 14.98 -1.54
CA LYS A 47 19.84 14.20 -0.49
C LYS A 47 19.44 14.71 0.90
N THR A 48 19.53 16.02 1.13
CA THR A 48 19.14 16.66 2.39
C THR A 48 17.65 16.43 2.69
N SER A 49 16.79 16.52 1.68
CA SER A 49 15.35 16.24 1.79
C SER A 49 15.12 14.82 2.34
N PHE A 50 15.80 13.82 1.79
CA PHE A 50 15.68 12.44 2.27
C PHE A 50 16.23 12.26 3.70
N SER A 51 17.35 12.91 4.02
CA SER A 51 17.91 12.87 5.37
C SER A 51 16.96 13.46 6.42
N LEU A 52 16.22 14.52 6.10
CA LEU A 52 15.20 15.08 6.99
C LEU A 52 14.04 14.08 7.22
N LEU A 53 13.58 13.42 6.17
CA LEU A 53 12.53 12.40 6.29
C LEU A 53 12.98 11.20 7.14
N LEU A 54 14.26 10.80 7.03
CA LEU A 54 14.83 9.75 7.87
C LEU A 54 14.89 10.14 9.36
N ASN A 55 15.06 11.43 9.64
CA ASN A 55 15.09 12.01 10.99
C ASN A 55 13.69 12.35 11.53
N TRP A 56 12.64 11.65 11.07
CA TRP A 56 11.26 11.79 11.55
C TRP A 56 10.61 13.17 11.31
N HIS A 57 11.12 13.96 10.37
CA HIS A 57 10.42 15.17 9.95
C HIS A 57 9.23 14.82 9.05
N SER A 58 8.08 15.43 9.32
CA SER A 58 6.95 15.45 8.36
C SER A 58 7.36 16.15 7.06
N ARG A 59 6.62 15.91 5.97
CA ARG A 59 6.90 16.53 4.66
C ARG A 59 6.82 18.06 4.76
N GLU A 60 5.91 18.57 5.56
CA GLU A 60 5.71 19.99 5.84
C GLU A 60 6.89 20.59 6.61
N GLN A 61 7.39 19.89 7.64
CA GLN A 61 8.57 20.32 8.39
C GLN A 61 9.83 20.27 7.54
N ALA A 62 10.01 19.20 6.77
CA ALA A 62 11.14 19.06 5.86
C ALA A 62 11.13 20.17 4.79
N ALA A 63 9.95 20.51 4.25
CA ALA A 63 9.81 21.59 3.28
C ALA A 63 10.25 22.94 3.88
N LYS A 64 9.80 23.29 5.09
CA LYS A 64 10.23 24.52 5.76
C LYS A 64 11.74 24.61 5.95
N VAL A 65 12.36 23.54 6.44
CA VAL A 65 13.83 23.50 6.64
C VAL A 65 14.57 23.64 5.30
N LEU A 66 14.09 23.01 4.23
CA LEU A 66 14.68 23.15 2.90
C LEU A 66 14.56 24.56 2.34
N GLN A 67 13.43 25.24 2.58
CA GLN A 67 13.26 26.64 2.17
C GLN A 67 14.26 27.55 2.89
N GLU A 68 14.43 27.36 4.21
CA GLU A 68 15.38 28.16 5.00
C GLU A 68 16.84 27.88 4.63
N GLN A 69 17.19 26.62 4.36
CA GLN A 69 18.58 26.22 4.11
C GLN A 69 19.06 26.55 2.68
N PHE A 70 18.17 26.47 1.68
CA PHE A 70 18.53 26.62 0.27
C PHE A 70 17.89 27.83 -0.42
N ASP A 71 17.12 28.64 0.31
CA ASP A 71 16.40 29.82 -0.21
C ASP A 71 15.54 29.51 -1.45
N ILE A 72 14.73 28.44 -1.35
CA ILE A 72 13.88 27.96 -2.44
C ILE A 72 12.40 28.19 -2.16
N SER A 73 11.60 28.23 -3.23
CA SER A 73 10.14 28.27 -3.11
C SER A 73 9.58 27.00 -2.48
N GLN A 74 8.43 27.12 -1.81
CA GLN A 74 7.74 25.99 -1.18
C GLN A 74 7.40 24.89 -2.20
N ALA A 75 6.99 25.28 -3.41
CA ALA A 75 6.68 24.36 -4.49
C ALA A 75 7.93 23.58 -4.94
N THR A 76 9.09 24.23 -5.00
CA THR A 76 10.37 23.56 -5.30
C THR A 76 10.75 22.58 -4.20
N ALA A 77 10.59 22.95 -2.93
CA ALA A 77 10.89 22.08 -1.80
C ALA A 77 10.06 20.79 -1.83
N TYR A 78 8.75 20.90 -2.06
CA TYR A 78 7.89 19.71 -2.20
C TYR A 78 8.24 18.86 -3.43
N ARG A 79 8.66 19.48 -4.54
CA ARG A 79 9.13 18.75 -5.72
C ARG A 79 10.42 17.98 -5.43
N ASP A 80 11.36 18.57 -4.70
CA ASP A 80 12.61 17.92 -4.29
C ASP A 80 12.36 16.79 -3.29
N ILE A 81 11.42 16.96 -2.35
CA ILE A 81 10.92 15.87 -1.48
C ILE A 81 10.33 14.73 -2.31
N GLY A 82 9.46 15.04 -3.29
CA GLY A 82 8.89 14.03 -4.18
C GLY A 82 9.96 13.29 -5.00
N ASN A 83 10.97 14.01 -5.49
CA ASN A 83 12.11 13.43 -6.19
C ASN A 83 12.95 12.54 -5.27
N ALA A 84 13.15 12.94 -4.01
CA ALA A 84 13.84 12.13 -3.00
C ALA A 84 13.12 10.80 -2.77
N LEU A 85 11.80 10.83 -2.61
CA LEU A 85 10.99 9.62 -2.43
C LEU A 85 11.00 8.71 -3.68
N LYS A 86 11.14 9.27 -4.88
CA LYS A 86 11.28 8.48 -6.11
C LYS A 86 12.64 7.78 -6.21
N ILE A 87 13.72 8.44 -5.78
CA ILE A 87 15.08 7.88 -5.84
C ILE A 87 15.30 6.85 -4.74
N TYR A 88 14.93 7.20 -3.50
CA TYR A 88 15.27 6.42 -2.31
C TYR A 88 14.13 5.52 -1.81
N GLY A 89 12.90 5.74 -2.31
CA GLY A 89 11.70 5.04 -1.87
C GLY A 89 10.87 5.82 -0.85
N ASP A 90 9.59 5.49 -0.77
CA ASP A 90 8.66 6.05 0.23
C ASP A 90 8.72 5.22 1.51
N LEU A 91 9.21 5.84 2.59
CA LEU A 91 9.31 5.25 3.92
C LEU A 91 7.95 4.76 4.44
N ASN A 92 6.87 5.47 4.10
CA ASN A 92 5.52 5.12 4.55
C ASN A 92 4.86 4.02 3.71
N LYS A 93 5.42 3.71 2.53
CA LYS A 93 4.93 2.61 1.67
C LYS A 93 5.74 1.34 1.83
N ALA A 94 6.60 1.25 2.85
CA ALA A 94 7.27 0.01 3.18
C ALA A 94 6.23 -1.10 3.33
N SER A 95 6.50 -2.27 2.73
CA SER A 95 5.62 -3.41 2.87
C SER A 95 5.45 -3.73 4.35
N LYS A 96 4.30 -4.29 4.74
CA LYS A 96 4.07 -4.74 6.13
C LYS A 96 5.24 -5.63 6.62
N GLU A 97 5.81 -6.42 5.72
CA GLU A 97 6.96 -7.26 5.98
C GLU A 97 8.26 -6.46 6.22
N GLY A 98 8.51 -5.42 5.42
CA GLY A 98 9.66 -4.53 5.65
C GLY A 98 9.58 -3.80 7.00
N MET A 99 8.38 -3.33 7.36
CA MET A 99 8.15 -2.71 8.68
C MET A 99 8.34 -3.72 9.82
N ARG A 100 7.89 -4.97 9.66
CA ARG A 100 8.17 -6.04 10.64
C ARG A 100 9.66 -6.25 10.83
N TYR A 101 10.42 -6.33 9.74
CA TYR A 101 11.86 -6.53 9.82
C TYR A 101 12.59 -5.37 10.53
N ILE A 102 12.22 -4.12 10.20
CA ILE A 102 12.77 -2.93 10.87
C ILE A 102 12.48 -2.98 12.37
N ILE A 103 11.23 -3.26 12.76
CA ILE A 103 10.84 -3.35 14.17
C ILE A 103 11.55 -4.53 14.86
N LEU A 104 11.75 -5.65 14.16
CA LEU A 104 12.50 -6.80 14.65
C LEU A 104 13.96 -6.42 14.99
N GLU A 105 14.63 -5.67 14.10
CA GLU A 105 15.99 -5.19 14.33
C GLU A 105 16.08 -4.27 15.57
N TYR A 106 15.10 -3.36 15.72
CA TYR A 106 15.03 -2.51 16.91
C TYR A 106 14.79 -3.33 18.20
N ASN A 107 13.91 -4.34 18.16
CA ASN A 107 13.70 -5.23 19.32
C ASN A 107 14.96 -6.03 19.64
N GLN A 108 15.75 -6.44 18.65
CA GLN A 108 17.01 -7.14 18.88
C GLN A 108 18.05 -6.22 19.55
N LYS A 109 18.11 -4.93 19.17
CA LYS A 109 18.94 -3.92 19.86
C LYS A 109 18.48 -3.71 21.31
N LEU A 110 17.17 -3.64 21.55
CA LEU A 110 16.62 -3.55 22.91
C LEU A 110 16.97 -4.79 23.75
N LEU A 111 16.87 -5.98 23.17
CA LEU A 111 17.26 -7.22 23.84
C LEU A 111 18.75 -7.21 24.22
N GLN A 112 19.63 -6.74 23.32
CA GLN A 112 21.06 -6.61 23.62
C GLN A 112 21.32 -5.64 24.78
N LEU A 113 20.61 -4.51 24.84
CA LEU A 113 20.71 -3.54 25.94
C LEU A 113 20.19 -4.16 27.26
N ALA A 114 19.01 -4.76 27.24
CA ALA A 114 18.44 -5.42 28.42
C ALA A 114 19.33 -6.58 28.93
N THR A 115 19.99 -7.31 28.02
CA THR A 115 20.97 -8.35 28.35
C THR A 115 22.18 -7.76 29.09
N LYS A 116 22.69 -6.61 28.64
CA LYS A 116 23.80 -5.91 29.31
C LYS A 116 23.41 -5.44 30.71
N GLU A 117 22.18 -4.96 30.87
CA GLU A 117 21.62 -4.51 32.16
C GLU A 117 21.14 -5.67 33.05
N LYS A 118 21.18 -6.91 32.56
CA LYS A 118 20.65 -8.12 33.23
C LYS A 118 19.19 -7.99 33.66
N ASN A 119 18.40 -7.23 32.92
CA ASN A 119 16.98 -7.02 33.21
C ASN A 119 16.12 -8.08 32.54
N LEU A 120 15.87 -9.19 33.24
CA LEU A 120 15.12 -10.35 32.72
C LEU A 120 13.69 -10.00 32.28
N ALA A 121 13.05 -9.03 32.94
CA ALA A 121 11.67 -8.63 32.60
C ALA A 121 11.59 -7.95 31.22
N GLU A 122 12.52 -7.04 30.93
CA GLU A 122 12.58 -6.37 29.63
C GLU A 122 13.08 -7.32 28.52
N MET A 123 13.94 -8.29 28.85
CA MET A 123 14.32 -9.35 27.93
C MET A 123 13.12 -10.20 27.52
N GLY A 124 12.29 -10.63 28.49
CA GLY A 124 11.05 -11.38 28.22
C GLY A 124 10.09 -10.59 27.32
N LYS A 125 9.85 -9.31 27.61
CA LYS A 125 8.99 -8.44 26.78
C LYS A 125 9.53 -8.27 25.36
N ALA A 126 10.84 -8.16 25.17
CA ALA A 126 11.43 -8.06 23.85
C ALA A 126 11.21 -9.36 23.06
N LEU A 127 11.39 -10.52 23.68
CA LEU A 127 11.11 -11.82 23.07
C LEU A 127 9.64 -11.98 22.69
N ASP A 128 8.71 -11.62 23.57
CA ASP A 128 7.26 -11.70 23.29
C ASP A 128 6.87 -10.84 22.07
N ARG A 129 7.45 -9.64 21.95
CA ARG A 129 7.23 -8.76 20.79
C ARG A 129 7.78 -9.40 19.51
N MET A 130 8.95 -10.03 19.58
CA MET A 130 9.54 -10.73 18.43
C MET A 130 8.69 -11.92 17.97
N ILE A 131 8.16 -12.72 18.90
CA ILE A 131 7.25 -13.85 18.60
C ILE A 131 6.00 -13.35 17.88
N LYS A 132 5.38 -12.26 18.37
CA LYS A 132 4.20 -11.66 17.76
C LYS A 132 4.48 -11.09 16.36
N LEU A 133 5.63 -10.45 16.16
CA LEU A 133 6.04 -9.88 14.88
C LEU A 133 6.32 -10.97 13.83
N ALA A 134 6.90 -12.09 14.25
CA ALA A 134 7.16 -13.26 13.43
C ALA A 134 5.91 -14.12 13.20
N GLU A 135 4.76 -13.74 13.78
CA GLU A 135 3.49 -14.47 13.70
C GLU A 135 3.56 -15.92 14.17
N LEU A 136 4.57 -16.28 14.98
CA LEU A 136 4.73 -17.62 15.53
C LEU A 136 3.66 -17.97 16.58
N ASP A 137 2.93 -16.96 17.05
CA ASP A 137 1.80 -17.06 17.98
C ASP A 137 0.46 -17.36 17.28
N LYS A 138 0.40 -17.22 15.95
CA LYS A 138 -0.83 -17.49 15.21
C LYS A 138 -0.89 -18.98 14.89
N GLU A 139 -1.94 -19.66 15.36
CA GLU A 139 -2.33 -20.95 14.80
C GLU A 139 -2.55 -20.75 13.29
N GLU A 140 -1.92 -21.59 12.46
CA GLU A 140 -2.14 -21.57 11.02
C GLU A 140 -3.65 -21.62 10.77
N ASN A 141 -4.19 -20.66 10.01
CA ASN A 141 -5.62 -20.53 9.75
C ASN A 141 -6.18 -21.83 9.15
N LEU A 142 -6.60 -22.76 10.01
CA LEU A 142 -7.51 -23.83 9.64
C LEU A 142 -8.81 -23.12 9.27
N VAL A 143 -9.19 -23.23 7.99
CA VAL A 143 -10.44 -22.70 7.46
C VAL A 143 -11.56 -23.11 8.42
N ASN A 144 -12.20 -22.12 9.04
CA ASN A 144 -13.21 -22.38 10.06
C ASN A 144 -14.51 -22.84 9.34
N LEU A 145 -14.63 -24.16 9.13
CA LEU A 145 -15.69 -24.78 8.32
C LEU A 145 -17.10 -24.47 8.83
N GLU A 146 -17.27 -24.13 10.12
CA GLU A 146 -18.56 -23.75 10.70
C GLU A 146 -19.14 -22.48 10.06
N LYS A 147 -18.30 -21.52 9.65
CA LYS A 147 -18.76 -20.30 8.97
C LYS A 147 -19.23 -20.54 7.53
N LEU A 148 -18.79 -21.63 6.91
CA LEU A 148 -19.27 -22.04 5.59
C LEU A 148 -20.60 -22.79 5.69
N ALA A 149 -20.88 -23.43 6.83
CA ALA A 149 -22.11 -24.19 7.05
C ALA A 149 -23.35 -23.30 7.26
N ASN A 150 -23.18 -22.11 7.85
CA ASN A 150 -24.29 -21.21 8.22
C ASN A 150 -24.47 -20.03 7.25
N MET A 151 -24.43 -20.27 5.94
CA MET A 151 -24.93 -19.30 4.98
C MET A 151 -26.45 -19.45 4.83
N ASP A 152 -27.21 -18.81 5.72
CA ASP A 152 -28.66 -18.69 5.57
C ASP A 152 -29.00 -17.79 4.37
N ILE A 153 -29.51 -18.39 3.29
CA ILE A 153 -29.97 -17.65 2.12
C ILE A 153 -31.32 -17.03 2.45
N THR A 154 -31.32 -15.75 2.83
CA THR A 154 -32.55 -15.01 3.05
C THR A 154 -33.08 -14.49 1.71
N ILE A 155 -34.03 -15.21 1.12
CA ILE A 155 -34.77 -14.73 -0.06
C ILE A 155 -35.93 -13.87 0.44
N THR A 156 -35.89 -12.57 0.13
CA THR A 156 -36.98 -11.65 0.50
C THR A 156 -38.02 -11.66 -0.61
N ILE A 157 -39.19 -12.24 -0.34
CA ILE A 157 -40.29 -12.33 -1.32
C ILE A 157 -41.30 -11.22 -1.05
N GLY A 158 -41.79 -10.56 -2.11
CA GLY A 158 -42.84 -9.54 -1.98
C GLY A 158 -44.18 -10.12 -1.51
N LYS A 159 -44.93 -9.35 -0.71
CA LYS A 159 -46.21 -9.77 -0.09
C LYS A 159 -47.29 -10.30 -1.05
N LYS A 160 -47.24 -9.95 -2.34
CA LYS A 160 -48.13 -10.50 -3.38
C LYS A 160 -47.75 -11.94 -3.74
N ALA A 161 -46.46 -12.21 -3.91
CA ALA A 161 -45.95 -13.55 -4.21
C ALA A 161 -46.08 -14.49 -3.00
N GLU A 162 -45.96 -13.96 -1.77
CA GLU A 162 -46.21 -14.73 -0.54
C GLU A 162 -47.64 -15.29 -0.49
N LYS A 163 -48.66 -14.47 -0.83
CA LYS A 163 -50.05 -14.94 -0.89
C LYS A 163 -50.26 -16.00 -1.96
N ALA A 164 -49.67 -15.82 -3.15
CA ALA A 164 -49.75 -16.78 -4.25
C ALA A 164 -49.06 -18.12 -3.92
N ILE A 165 -47.95 -18.09 -3.18
CA ILE A 165 -47.23 -19.30 -2.74
C ILE A 165 -48.03 -20.03 -1.64
N VAL A 166 -48.61 -19.31 -0.67
CA VAL A 166 -49.43 -19.91 0.39
C VAL A 166 -50.71 -20.53 -0.17
N GLU A 167 -51.35 -19.87 -1.13
CA GLU A 167 -52.57 -20.36 -1.77
C GLU A 167 -52.27 -21.59 -2.65
N SER A 168 -51.14 -21.59 -3.35
CA SER A 168 -50.64 -22.73 -4.13
C SER A 168 -50.23 -23.93 -3.26
N ASN A 169 -49.60 -23.69 -2.09
CA ASN A 169 -49.14 -24.76 -1.19
C ASN A 169 -50.29 -25.51 -0.49
N SER A 170 -51.47 -24.88 -0.38
CA SER A 170 -52.67 -25.52 0.20
C SER A 170 -53.25 -26.66 -0.65
N LYS A 171 -52.91 -26.74 -1.94
CA LYS A 171 -53.37 -27.79 -2.87
C LYS A 171 -52.40 -28.98 -3.01
N GLY A 172 -51.29 -28.99 -2.26
CA GLY A 172 -50.42 -30.15 -2.05
C GLY A 172 -49.51 -30.54 -3.23
N VAL A 173 -49.98 -30.48 -4.47
CA VAL A 173 -49.15 -30.62 -5.69
C VAL A 173 -49.60 -29.56 -6.69
N VAL A 174 -48.68 -28.69 -7.06
CA VAL A 174 -48.90 -27.62 -8.04
C VAL A 174 -48.16 -28.02 -9.31
N ASP A 175 -48.91 -28.34 -10.37
CA ASP A 175 -48.35 -28.54 -11.70
C ASP A 175 -48.10 -27.17 -12.36
N LEU A 176 -46.84 -26.86 -12.62
CA LEU A 176 -46.38 -25.55 -13.10
C LEU A 176 -46.41 -25.42 -14.63
N ASN A 177 -46.86 -26.46 -15.34
CA ASN A 177 -46.90 -26.43 -16.81
C ASN A 177 -48.15 -25.73 -17.37
N ASP A 178 -49.20 -25.53 -16.57
CA ASP A 178 -50.51 -25.06 -17.04
C ASP A 178 -50.91 -23.69 -16.45
N MET A 179 -49.93 -22.92 -15.96
CA MET A 179 -50.17 -21.56 -15.50
C MET A 179 -50.02 -20.57 -16.67
N GLU A 180 -51.12 -19.91 -17.05
CA GLU A 180 -51.06 -18.76 -17.95
C GLU A 180 -50.30 -17.62 -17.25
N ALA A 181 -49.19 -17.21 -17.85
CA ALA A 181 -48.38 -16.12 -17.33
C ALA A 181 -49.15 -14.80 -17.47
N GLU A 182 -49.54 -14.19 -16.35
CA GLU A 182 -50.00 -12.80 -16.36
C GLU A 182 -48.79 -11.86 -16.42
N ASP A 183 -48.69 -11.11 -17.52
CA ASP A 183 -47.69 -10.08 -17.72
C ASP A 183 -47.93 -8.93 -16.72
N ILE A 184 -47.02 -8.79 -15.76
CA ILE A 184 -47.03 -7.66 -14.82
C ILE A 184 -46.23 -6.49 -15.41
N SER A 185 -46.83 -5.30 -15.41
CA SER A 185 -46.12 -4.08 -15.82
C SER A 185 -44.94 -3.80 -14.88
N TYR A 186 -43.73 -3.78 -15.42
CA TYR A 186 -42.53 -3.30 -14.74
C TYR A 186 -42.26 -1.86 -15.14
N GLU A 187 -41.78 -1.03 -14.21
CA GLU A 187 -41.14 0.25 -14.53
C GLU A 187 -39.63 0.04 -14.52
N THR A 188 -38.99 0.41 -15.63
CA THR A 188 -37.53 0.42 -15.75
C THR A 188 -36.99 1.50 -14.82
N ILE A 189 -36.17 1.11 -13.84
CA ILE A 189 -35.44 2.06 -13.01
C ILE A 189 -34.21 2.49 -13.83
N GLU A 190 -34.16 3.75 -14.24
CA GLU A 190 -32.94 4.32 -14.84
C GLU A 190 -31.88 4.42 -13.73
N GLU A 191 -30.72 3.80 -13.94
CA GLU A 191 -29.55 3.97 -13.09
C GLU A 191 -29.05 5.42 -13.22
N GLU A 192 -29.25 6.25 -12.20
CA GLU A 192 -28.49 7.50 -12.07
C GLU A 192 -27.05 7.16 -11.71
N ASP A 193 -26.14 7.53 -12.61
CA ASP A 193 -24.68 7.43 -12.50
C ASP A 193 -24.18 7.94 -11.13
N PRO A 194 -23.37 7.16 -10.39
CA PRO A 194 -22.84 7.57 -9.11
C PRO A 194 -21.54 8.34 -9.32
N ASP A 195 -21.61 9.62 -9.68
CA ASP A 195 -20.49 10.56 -9.50
C ASP A 195 -20.99 12.00 -9.38
N GLY A 196 -20.97 12.55 -8.16
CA GLY A 196 -21.28 13.97 -7.96
C GLY A 196 -21.47 14.45 -6.52
N ASN A 197 -20.48 14.25 -5.63
CA ASN A 197 -19.89 15.31 -4.77
C ASN A 197 -18.74 14.76 -3.91
#